data_AF-A0A833QRF5-F1
#
_entry.id   AF-A0A833QRF5-F1
#
_cell.length_a   1.000
_cell.length_b   1.000
_cell.length_c   1.000
_cell.angle_alpha   90.00
_cell.angle_beta   90.00
_cell.angle_gamma   90.00
#
_symmetry.space_group_name_H-M   'P 1'
#
loop_
_entity.id
_entity.type
_entity.pdbx_description
1 polymer ?
#
loop_
_entity_poly.entity_id
_entity_poly.type
_entity_poly.pdbx_seq_one_letter_code
_entity_poly.pdbx_strand_id
1 'polypeptide(L)'
;MDPMIWHKVAAISGIAALGLGTYGSHGYRPKDSTYKQVWQTASLYHLVHTAALVGAPVTKHPHIFGGLLTAGILLFSGTCYTVAYFEDRKYARAAPIGGFSFIAAWASLLL
;
A
#
# COMPACT_ATOMS: atom_id res chain seq x y z
N MET A 1 19.44 -12.18 -4.54
CA MET A 1 18.10 -12.31 -5.15
C MET A 1 18.05 -11.44 -6.39
N ASP A 2 17.44 -11.92 -7.46
CA ASP A 2 17.26 -11.16 -8.70
C ASP A 2 16.40 -9.92 -8.46
N PRO A 3 16.88 -8.69 -8.73
CA PRO A 3 16.09 -7.46 -8.61
C PRO A 3 14.77 -7.50 -9.40
N MET A 4 14.68 -8.27 -10.48
CA MET A 4 13.45 -8.41 -11.28
C MET A 4 12.29 -9.05 -10.52
N ILE A 5 12.52 -9.68 -9.36
CA ILE A 5 11.45 -10.20 -8.50
C ILE A 5 10.43 -9.11 -8.14
N TRP A 6 10.88 -7.85 -8.02
CA TRP A 6 10.01 -6.74 -7.65
C TRP A 6 8.98 -6.40 -8.72
N HIS A 7 9.23 -6.68 -10.01
CA HIS A 7 8.20 -6.57 -11.03
C HIS A 7 7.03 -7.54 -10.79
N LYS A 8 7.31 -8.77 -10.31
CA LYS A 8 6.26 -9.74 -9.98
C LYS A 8 5.44 -9.25 -8.77
N VAL A 9 6.11 -8.73 -7.75
CA VAL A 9 5.44 -8.16 -6.57
C VAL A 9 4.60 -6.94 -6.97
N ALA A 10 5.14 -6.04 -7.79
CA ALA A 10 4.43 -4.88 -8.31
C ALA A 10 3.22 -5.27 -9.17
N ALA A 11 3.33 -6.32 -10.00
CA ALA A 11 2.21 -6.82 -10.79
C ALA A 11 1.07 -7.34 -9.90
N ILE A 12 1.38 -8.17 -8.90
CA ILE A 12 0.38 -8.68 -7.96
C ILE A 12 -0.24 -7.53 -7.17
N SER A 13 0.58 -6.60 -6.67
CA SER A 13 0.11 -5.43 -5.95
C SER A 13 -0.76 -4.53 -6.82
N GLY A 14 -0.45 -4.38 -8.12
CA GLY A 14 -1.21 -3.57 -9.07
C GLY A 14 -2.58 -4.13 -9.36
N ILE A 15 -2.67 -5.46 -9.56
CA ILE A 15 -3.95 -6.16 -9.68
C ILE A 15 -4.81 -5.89 -8.43
N ALA A 16 -4.23 -6.04 -7.24
CA ALA A 16 -4.92 -5.80 -5.99
C ALA A 16 -5.35 -4.33 -5.81
N ALA A 17 -4.45 -3.38 -6.09
CA ALA A 17 -4.70 -1.94 -5.93
C ALA A 17 -5.84 -1.47 -6.84
N LEU A 18 -5.87 -1.92 -8.10
CA LEU A 18 -6.95 -1.61 -9.04
C LEU A 18 -8.25 -2.31 -8.66
N GLY A 19 -8.21 -3.58 -8.24
CA GLY A 19 -9.39 -4.31 -7.78
C GLY A 19 -10.03 -3.68 -6.54
N LEU A 20 -9.24 -3.34 -5.52
CA LEU A 20 -9.72 -2.68 -4.31
C LEU A 20 -10.11 -1.22 -4.56
N GLY A 21 -9.42 -0.52 -5.46
CA GLY A 21 -9.76 0.84 -5.88
C GLY A 21 -11.10 0.91 -6.59
N THR A 22 -11.33 0.04 -7.58
CA THR A 22 -12.61 -0.04 -8.31
C THR A 22 -13.75 -0.47 -7.41
N TYR A 23 -13.53 -1.46 -6.52
CA TYR A 23 -14.51 -1.82 -5.50
C TYR A 23 -14.84 -0.61 -4.60
N GLY A 24 -13.84 0.14 -4.14
CA GLY A 24 -14.01 1.34 -3.33
C GLY A 24 -14.84 2.45 -3.98
N SER A 25 -14.71 2.61 -5.30
CA SER A 25 -15.40 3.66 -6.06
C SER A 25 -16.82 3.28 -6.46
N HIS A 26 -17.08 2.01 -6.77
CA HIS A 26 -18.35 1.57 -7.35
C HIS A 26 -19.18 0.65 -6.44
N GLY A 27 -18.52 -0.25 -5.71
CA GLY A 27 -19.18 -1.30 -4.92
C GLY A 27 -19.28 -1.01 -3.43
N TYR A 28 -18.35 -0.24 -2.88
CA TYR A 28 -18.25 0.00 -1.45
C TYR A 28 -19.26 1.07 -0.97
N ARG A 29 -20.14 0.66 -0.06
CA ARG A 29 -21.22 1.49 0.51
C ARG A 29 -21.25 1.32 2.02
N PRO A 30 -20.39 2.04 2.77
CA PRO A 30 -20.38 1.96 4.23
C PRO A 30 -21.62 2.59 4.85
N LYS A 31 -21.95 2.17 6.07
CA LYS A 31 -23.01 2.79 6.88
C LYS A 31 -22.60 4.21 7.29
N ASP A 32 -21.35 4.40 7.71
CA ASP A 32 -20.75 5.71 7.94
C ASP A 32 -19.87 6.13 6.77
N SER A 33 -20.26 7.24 6.13
CA SER A 33 -19.56 7.82 4.98
C SER A 33 -18.09 8.19 5.25
N THR A 34 -17.69 8.39 6.51
CA THR A 34 -16.30 8.62 6.92
C THR A 34 -15.40 7.47 6.46
N TYR A 35 -15.87 6.23 6.50
CA TYR A 35 -15.08 5.07 6.07
C TYR A 35 -14.88 5.00 4.56
N LYS A 36 -15.68 5.74 3.78
CA LYS A 36 -15.40 5.91 2.34
C LYS A 36 -14.10 6.69 2.14
N GLN A 37 -13.86 7.72 2.95
CA GLN A 37 -12.58 8.46 2.91
C GLN A 37 -11.41 7.57 3.35
N VAL A 38 -11.60 6.75 4.39
CA VAL A 38 -10.56 5.80 4.83
C VAL A 38 -10.20 4.81 3.71
N TRP A 39 -11.21 4.28 2.99
CA TRP A 39 -10.98 3.40 1.84
C TRP A 39 -10.23 4.13 0.71
N GLN A 40 -10.61 5.37 0.40
CA GLN A 40 -9.95 6.16 -0.64
C GLN A 40 -8.49 6.46 -0.28
N THR A 41 -8.19 6.77 0.99
CA THR A 41 -6.80 6.90 1.47
C THR A 41 -6.03 5.60 1.32
N ALA A 42 -6.61 4.45 1.69
CA ALA A 42 -5.99 3.14 1.52
C ALA A 42 -5.59 2.90 0.05
N SER A 43 -6.54 3.13 -0.87
CA SER A 43 -6.37 2.98 -2.32
C SER A 43 -5.34 3.93 -2.91
N LEU A 44 -5.34 5.19 -2.51
CA LEU A 44 -4.36 6.17 -2.97
C LEU A 44 -2.94 5.70 -2.61
N TYR A 45 -2.71 5.36 -1.34
CA TYR A 45 -1.38 4.93 -0.88
C TYR A 45 -0.99 3.58 -1.49
N HIS A 46 -1.92 2.65 -1.67
CA HIS A 46 -1.64 1.35 -2.29
C HIS A 46 -1.21 1.55 -3.75
N LEU A 47 -1.95 2.34 -4.52
CA LEU A 47 -1.66 2.57 -5.94
C LEU A 47 -0.35 3.32 -6.15
N VAL A 48 -0.13 4.42 -5.42
CA VAL A 48 1.10 5.24 -5.53
C VAL A 48 2.34 4.42 -5.23
N HIS A 49 2.34 3.66 -4.13
CA HIS A 49 3.51 2.87 -3.75
C HIS A 49 3.67 1.61 -4.61
N THR A 50 2.60 1.09 -5.19
CA THR A 50 2.70 0.05 -6.22
C THR A 50 3.36 0.57 -7.49
N ALA A 51 3.01 1.77 -7.95
CA ALA A 51 3.67 2.39 -9.09
C ALA A 51 5.16 2.64 -8.80
N ALA A 52 5.50 3.11 -7.60
CA ALA A 52 6.89 3.23 -7.16
C ALA A 52 7.63 1.88 -7.14
N LEU A 53 6.95 0.80 -6.72
CA LEU A 53 7.53 -0.55 -6.64
C LEU A 53 7.99 -1.10 -8.00
N VAL A 54 7.36 -0.67 -9.11
CA VAL A 54 7.83 -0.99 -10.47
C VAL A 54 9.26 -0.51 -10.70
N GLY A 55 9.64 0.64 -10.12
CA GLY A 55 10.98 1.20 -10.20
C GLY A 55 12.00 0.54 -9.27
N ALA A 56 11.60 -0.35 -8.36
CA ALA A 56 12.51 -0.95 -7.39
C ALA A 56 13.76 -1.61 -8.00
N PRO A 57 13.67 -2.38 -9.12
CA PRO A 57 14.82 -3.08 -9.66
C PRO A 57 15.97 -2.19 -10.15
N VAL A 58 15.69 -0.92 -10.47
CA VAL A 58 16.69 0.04 -10.97
C VAL A 58 17.32 0.89 -9.87
N THR A 59 16.89 0.73 -8.63
CA THR A 59 17.45 1.46 -7.47
C THR A 59 18.78 0.84 -7.04
N LYS A 60 19.60 1.61 -6.29
CA LYS A 60 20.88 1.13 -5.74
C LYS A 60 20.70 -0.06 -4.79
N HIS A 61 19.62 -0.05 -4.01
CA HIS A 61 19.29 -1.07 -3.01
C HIS A 61 17.88 -1.64 -3.23
N PRO A 62 17.67 -2.42 -4.30
CA PRO A 62 16.35 -2.84 -4.77
C PRO A 62 15.55 -3.62 -3.71
N HIS A 63 16.22 -4.48 -2.95
CA HIS A 63 15.58 -5.30 -1.93
C HIS A 63 15.16 -4.51 -0.69
N ILE A 64 15.89 -3.46 -0.34
CA ILE A 64 15.55 -2.58 0.77
C ILE A 64 14.35 -1.72 0.36
N PHE A 65 14.47 -1.03 -0.78
CA PHE A 65 13.41 -0.17 -1.29
C PHE A 65 12.11 -0.94 -1.55
N GLY A 66 12.18 -2.04 -2.30
CA GLY A 66 11.01 -2.84 -2.62
C GLY A 66 10.39 -3.53 -1.40
N GLY A 67 11.23 -4.01 -0.47
CA GLY A 67 10.77 -4.64 0.76
C GLY A 67 10.01 -3.67 1.65
N LEU A 68 10.56 -2.47 1.86
CA LEU A 68 9.93 -1.43 2.68
C LEU A 68 8.64 -0.89 2.05
N LEU A 69 8.59 -0.71 0.72
CA LEU A 69 7.36 -0.36 0.02
C LEU A 69 6.29 -1.44 0.18
N THR A 70 6.65 -2.71 0.02
CA THR A 70 5.72 -3.83 0.15
C THR A 70 5.19 -3.94 1.58
N ALA A 71 6.07 -3.82 2.58
CA ALA A 71 5.68 -3.78 3.98
C ALA A 71 4.74 -2.60 4.28
N GLY A 72 5.05 -1.41 3.75
CA GLY A 72 4.19 -0.23 3.85
C GLY A 72 2.81 -0.47 3.24
N ILE A 73 2.70 -1.06 2.05
CA ILE A 73 1.41 -1.38 1.42
C ILE A 73 0.59 -2.31 2.30
N LEU A 74 1.19 -3.40 2.80
CA LEU A 74 0.48 -4.38 3.62
C LEU A 74 0.03 -3.79 4.96
N LEU A 75 0.92 -3.06 5.65
CA LEU A 75 0.67 -2.56 7.00
C LEU A 75 -0.12 -1.25 7.03
N PHE A 76 0.07 -0.35 6.06
CA PHE A 76 -0.69 0.90 5.99
C PHE A 76 -1.98 0.70 5.22
N SER A 77 -1.91 0.39 3.93
CA SER A 77 -3.10 0.28 3.08
C SER A 77 -3.96 -0.90 3.49
N GLY A 78 -3.39 -2.07 3.76
CA GLY A 78 -4.13 -3.23 4.27
C GLY A 78 -4.88 -2.94 5.57
N THR A 79 -4.25 -2.21 6.50
CA THR A 79 -4.91 -1.77 7.73
C THR A 79 -6.02 -0.76 7.47
N CYS A 80 -5.81 0.22 6.60
CA CYS A 80 -6.88 1.17 6.26
C CYS A 80 -8.06 0.49 5.54
N TYR A 81 -7.81 -0.48 4.65
CA TYR A 81 -8.87 -1.28 4.03
C TYR A 81 -9.67 -2.08 5.06
N THR A 82 -8.99 -2.72 6.02
CA THR A 82 -9.67 -3.47 7.09
C THR A 82 -10.46 -2.56 8.03
N VAL A 83 -9.90 -1.41 8.43
CA VAL A 83 -10.63 -0.39 9.21
C VAL A 83 -11.87 0.10 8.46
N ALA A 84 -11.76 0.36 7.16
CA ALA A 84 -12.89 0.77 6.34
C ALA A 84 -13.93 -0.35 6.27
N TYR A 85 -13.52 -1.56 5.86
CA TYR A 85 -14.41 -2.70 5.67
C TYR A 85 -15.23 -3.07 6.92
N PHE A 86 -14.59 -3.08 8.09
CA PHE A 86 -15.27 -3.37 9.36
C PHE A 86 -15.93 -2.13 10.00
N GLU A 87 -15.73 -0.95 9.44
CA GLU A 87 -16.18 0.32 9.99
C GLU A 87 -15.76 0.50 11.47
N ASP A 88 -14.52 0.08 11.79
CA ASP A 88 -14.02 0.04 13.16
C ASP A 88 -12.52 0.43 13.24
N ARG A 89 -12.25 1.52 13.96
CA ARG A 89 -10.90 2.08 14.13
C ARG A 89 -9.98 1.27 15.03
N LYS A 90 -10.48 0.28 15.78
CA LYS A 90 -9.61 -0.57 16.63
C LYS A 90 -8.54 -1.32 15.84
N TYR A 91 -8.81 -1.58 14.56
CA TYR A 91 -7.87 -2.25 13.65
C TYR A 91 -6.74 -1.34 13.17
N ALA A 92 -6.79 -0.02 13.42
CA ALA A 92 -5.85 0.96 12.87
C ALA A 92 -4.41 0.87 13.43
N ARG A 93 -4.13 -0.02 14.39
CA ARG A 93 -2.86 -0.05 15.15
C ARG A 93 -1.61 -0.28 14.29
N ALA A 94 -1.74 -1.02 13.18
CA ALA A 94 -0.61 -1.31 12.31
C ALA A 94 -0.32 -0.20 11.26
N ALA A 95 -1.27 0.72 11.02
CA ALA A 95 -1.11 1.76 10.01
C ALA A 95 0.12 2.68 10.25
N PRO A 96 0.41 3.16 11.48
CA PRO A 96 1.60 3.99 11.72
C PRO A 96 2.90 3.29 11.34
N ILE A 97 3.02 1.98 11.60
CA ILE A 97 4.21 1.18 11.26
C ILE A 97 4.38 1.10 9.74
N GLY A 98 3.28 0.93 9.01
CA GLY A 98 3.30 0.98 7.54
C GLY A 98 3.69 2.36 7.00
N GLY A 99 3.22 3.44 7.63
CA GLY A 99 3.62 4.81 7.29
C GLY A 99 5.13 5.04 7.45
N PHE A 100 5.70 4.60 8.57
CA PHE A 100 7.16 4.64 8.77
C PHE A 100 7.92 3.76 7.77
N SER A 101 7.34 2.62 7.36
CA SER A 101 7.93 1.76 6.33
C SER A 101 8.01 2.48 4.98
N PHE A 102 6.97 3.23 4.58
CA PHE A 102 7.03 4.08 3.38
C PHE A 102 8.10 5.17 3.49
N ILE A 103 8.17 5.87 4.62
CA ILE A 103 9.20 6.90 4.85
C ILE A 103 10.60 6.29 4.72
N ALA A 104 10.84 5.15 5.37
CA ALA A 104 12.12 4.45 5.32
C ALA A 104 12.44 3.96 3.90
N ALA A 105 11.44 3.51 3.12
CA ALA A 105 11.63 3.14 1.72
C ALA A 105 12.19 4.32 0.92
N TRP A 106 11.54 5.48 0.96
CA TRP A 106 12.00 6.67 0.26
C TRP A 106 13.37 7.17 0.77
N ALA A 107 13.59 7.14 2.09
CA ALA A 107 14.88 7.50 2.67
C ALA A 107 16.01 6.57 2.20
N SER A 108 15.74 5.28 1.95
CA SER A 108 16.74 4.33 1.46
C SER A 108 17.29 4.68 0.07
N LEU A 109 16.60 5.52 -0.71
CA LEU A 109 17.10 6.01 -2.00
C LEU A 109 18.20 7.06 -1.86
N LEU A 110 18.39 7.63 -0.67
CA LEU A 110 19.50 8.55 -0.37
C LEU A 110 20.83 7.81 -0.16
N LEU A 111 20.79 6.49 0.00
CA LEU A 111 21.95 5.63 0.22
C LEU A 111 22.53 5.16 -1.12
#